data_AF-A0A948WMH8-F1
#
_entry.id   AF-A0A948WMH8-F1
#
_cell.length_a   1.000
_cell.length_b   1.000
_cell.length_c   1.000
_cell.angle_alpha   90.00
_cell.angle_beta   90.00
_cell.angle_gamma   90.00
#
_symmetry.space_group_name_H-M   'P 1'
#
loop_
_entity.id
_entity.type
_entity.pdbx_description
1 polymer ?
#
loop_
_entity_poly.entity_id
_entity_poly.type
_entity_poly.pdbx_seq_one_letter_code
_entity_poly.pdbx_strand_id
1 'polypeptide(L)'
;LAAKRDGVAQPAGAVLFSPWVDLVGTGESMDSKAGVDLMVQRHALQLMASMFLAGASVEDPLAAPLHADLAGLAALYIQVGGDETLLDDSTRIAAKAAHAGVSVRLDVFPEMQHVFQAAVGMIPEATDAVAHAGWWLSEILG
;
A
#
# COMPACT_ATOMS: atom_id res chain seq x y z
N LEU A 1 -0.68 -12.41 4.40
CA LEU A 1 -2.01 -13.06 4.31
C LEU A 1 -1.92 -14.58 4.26
N ALA A 2 -1.27 -15.20 3.26
CA ALA A 2 -1.09 -16.66 3.22
C ALA A 2 -0.41 -17.22 4.49
N ALA A 3 0.68 -16.59 4.94
CA ALA A 3 1.35 -16.96 6.20
C ALA A 3 0.38 -16.97 7.41
N LYS A 4 -0.48 -15.95 7.54
CA LYS A 4 -1.53 -15.89 8.59
C LYS A 4 -2.50 -17.07 8.45
N ARG A 5 -3.03 -17.31 7.24
CA ARG A 5 -3.96 -18.41 6.95
C ARG A 5 -3.37 -19.76 7.33
N ASP A 6 -2.08 -19.94 7.04
CA ASP A 6 -1.37 -21.21 7.21
C ASP A 6 -0.77 -21.36 8.62
N GLY A 7 -1.06 -20.44 9.55
CA GLY A 7 -0.57 -20.47 10.94
C GLY A 7 0.93 -20.22 11.09
N VAL A 8 1.58 -19.68 10.07
CA VAL A 8 3.00 -19.33 10.08
C VAL A 8 3.20 -18.05 10.90
N ALA A 9 4.22 -18.04 11.75
CA ALA A 9 4.61 -16.88 12.55
C ALA A 9 4.72 -15.62 11.68
N GLN A 10 4.11 -14.53 12.13
CA GLN A 10 4.14 -13.25 11.43
C GLN A 10 5.48 -12.54 11.67
N PRO A 11 5.93 -11.67 10.73
CA PRO A 11 7.01 -10.74 11.02
C PRO A 11 6.61 -9.75 12.12
N ALA A 12 7.57 -9.03 12.70
CA ALA A 12 7.29 -7.98 13.69
C ALA A 12 6.44 -6.84 13.10
N GLY A 13 6.65 -6.53 11.81
CA GLY A 13 5.86 -5.56 11.06
C GLY A 13 6.17 -5.61 9.57
N ALA A 14 5.43 -4.84 8.79
CA ALA A 14 5.64 -4.67 7.36
C ALA A 14 5.56 -3.18 6.99
N VAL A 15 6.50 -2.74 6.16
CA VAL A 15 6.46 -1.41 5.53
C VAL A 15 5.93 -1.56 4.10
N LEU A 16 4.98 -0.71 3.73
CA LEU A 16 4.32 -0.71 2.44
C LEU A 16 4.49 0.65 1.78
N PHE A 17 5.10 0.68 0.61
CA PHE A 17 5.26 1.90 -0.19
C PHE A 17 4.28 1.85 -1.37
N SER A 18 3.40 2.85 -1.43
CA SER A 18 2.40 3.02 -2.49
C SER A 18 1.66 1.71 -2.85
N PRO A 19 1.10 0.99 -1.85
CA PRO A 19 0.54 -0.34 -2.08
C PRO A 19 -0.65 -0.32 -3.05
N TRP A 20 -0.63 -1.23 -4.02
CA TRP A 20 -1.78 -1.57 -4.85
C TRP A 20 -2.51 -2.78 -4.25
N VAL A 21 -3.73 -2.57 -3.75
CA VAL A 21 -4.49 -3.58 -2.99
C VAL A 21 -5.88 -3.87 -3.55
N ASP A 22 -6.30 -3.13 -4.56
CA ASP A 22 -7.56 -3.25 -5.27
C ASP A 22 -7.31 -3.31 -6.78
N LEU A 23 -7.46 -4.52 -7.34
CA LEU A 23 -7.20 -4.79 -8.76
C LEU A 23 -8.30 -4.24 -9.69
N VAL A 24 -9.46 -3.86 -9.13
CA VAL A 24 -10.54 -3.22 -9.88
C VAL A 24 -10.31 -1.71 -10.01
N GLY A 25 -9.62 -1.11 -9.02
CA GLY A 25 -9.32 0.32 -8.96
C GLY A 25 -10.56 1.13 -8.56
N THR A 26 -11.26 0.73 -7.51
CA THR A 26 -12.51 1.37 -7.07
C THR A 26 -12.30 2.65 -6.24
N GLY A 27 -11.06 3.00 -5.90
CA GLY A 27 -10.74 4.25 -5.18
C GLY A 27 -11.09 5.49 -5.99
N GLU A 28 -11.58 6.54 -5.34
CA GLU A 28 -11.88 7.84 -5.96
C GLU A 28 -10.59 8.51 -6.49
N SER A 29 -9.45 8.29 -5.82
CA SER A 29 -8.14 8.77 -6.26
C SER A 29 -7.77 8.31 -7.67
N MET A 30 -8.29 7.18 -8.15
CA MET A 30 -8.07 6.73 -9.53
C MET A 30 -8.58 7.73 -10.57
N ASP A 31 -9.57 8.55 -10.21
CA ASP A 31 -10.13 9.58 -11.08
C ASP A 31 -9.67 10.97 -10.65
N SER A 32 -9.71 11.28 -9.34
CA SER A 32 -9.35 12.62 -8.84
C SER A 32 -7.85 12.94 -8.95
N LYS A 33 -6.98 11.93 -8.98
CA LYS A 33 -5.52 12.08 -9.15
C LYS A 33 -5.02 11.70 -10.54
N ALA A 34 -5.88 11.23 -11.45
CA ALA A 34 -5.48 10.82 -12.80
C ALA A 34 -4.74 11.91 -13.59
N GLY A 35 -5.09 13.18 -13.38
CA GLY A 35 -4.47 14.32 -14.05
C GLY A 35 -3.13 14.78 -13.48
N VAL A 36 -2.74 14.30 -12.29
CA VAL A 36 -1.50 14.70 -11.59
C VAL A 36 -0.54 13.53 -11.34
N ASP A 37 -1.02 12.29 -11.38
CA ASP A 37 -0.17 11.10 -11.30
C ASP A 37 0.55 10.87 -12.63
N LEU A 38 1.86 11.01 -12.60
CA LEU A 38 2.72 10.91 -13.79
C LEU A 38 3.11 9.46 -14.12
N MET A 39 2.81 8.50 -13.25
CA MET A 39 3.33 7.13 -13.34
C MET A 39 2.23 6.08 -13.43
N VAL A 40 1.20 6.18 -12.60
CA VAL A 40 0.19 5.14 -12.43
C VAL A 40 -1.15 5.61 -12.97
N GLN A 41 -1.74 4.79 -13.84
CA GLN A 41 -2.99 5.11 -14.54
C GLN A 41 -3.90 3.90 -14.57
N ARG A 42 -5.21 4.13 -14.42
CA ARG A 42 -6.24 3.09 -14.35
C ARG A 42 -6.13 2.04 -15.46
N HIS A 43 -5.97 2.47 -16.70
CA HIS A 43 -5.92 1.57 -17.86
C HIS A 43 -4.70 0.62 -17.81
N ALA A 44 -3.55 1.14 -17.38
CA ALA A 44 -2.33 0.35 -17.25
C ALA A 44 -2.45 -0.68 -16.12
N LEU A 45 -3.01 -0.26 -14.96
CA LEU A 45 -3.30 -1.17 -13.86
C LEU A 45 -4.28 -2.27 -14.25
N GLN A 46 -5.34 -1.95 -15.01
CA GLN A 46 -6.31 -2.95 -15.47
C GLN A 46 -5.68 -3.99 -16.41
N LEU A 47 -4.77 -3.55 -17.31
CA LEU A 47 -4.01 -4.48 -18.15
C LEU A 47 -3.11 -5.39 -17.30
N MET A 48 -2.36 -4.80 -16.35
CA MET A 48 -1.49 -5.54 -15.44
C MET A 48 -2.29 -6.53 -14.58
N ALA A 49 -3.45 -6.12 -14.07
CA ALA A 49 -4.34 -6.97 -13.27
C ALA A 49 -4.86 -8.15 -14.10
N SER A 50 -5.29 -7.91 -15.34
CA SER A 50 -5.73 -8.97 -16.25
C SER A 50 -4.63 -10.02 -16.49
N MET A 51 -3.40 -9.57 -16.73
CA MET A 51 -2.25 -10.45 -16.91
C MET A 51 -1.91 -11.22 -15.62
N PHE A 52 -1.92 -10.55 -14.48
CA PHE A 52 -1.60 -11.13 -13.18
C PHE A 52 -2.62 -12.20 -12.77
N LEU A 53 -3.92 -11.91 -12.93
CA LEU A 53 -4.99 -12.82 -12.55
C LEU A 53 -5.11 -14.02 -13.49
N ALA A 54 -4.77 -13.86 -14.77
CA ALA A 54 -4.87 -14.93 -15.77
C ALA A 54 -6.25 -15.67 -15.75
N GLY A 55 -7.33 -14.91 -15.51
CA GLY A 55 -8.70 -15.43 -15.39
C GLY A 55 -9.15 -15.76 -13.96
N ALA A 56 -8.30 -15.59 -12.95
CA ALA A 56 -8.68 -15.65 -11.54
C ALA A 56 -9.56 -14.47 -11.11
N SER A 57 -10.21 -14.61 -9.95
CA SER A 57 -11.11 -13.58 -9.42
C SER A 57 -10.35 -12.30 -9.04
N VAL A 58 -10.88 -11.14 -9.45
CA VAL A 58 -10.40 -9.82 -9.02
C VAL A 58 -10.60 -9.58 -7.51
N GLU A 59 -11.45 -10.37 -6.86
CA GLU A 59 -11.74 -10.29 -5.43
C GLU A 59 -10.96 -11.31 -4.60
N ASP A 60 -10.05 -12.10 -5.21
CA ASP A 60 -9.23 -13.05 -4.46
C ASP A 60 -8.45 -12.29 -3.37
N PRO A 61 -8.67 -12.58 -2.07
CA PRO A 61 -8.01 -11.89 -0.97
C PRO A 61 -6.47 -11.91 -1.01
N LEU A 62 -5.87 -12.89 -1.68
CA LEU A 62 -4.41 -12.97 -1.85
C LEU A 62 -3.91 -12.09 -3.00
N ALA A 63 -4.76 -11.79 -3.98
CA ALA A 63 -4.47 -10.91 -5.11
C ALA A 63 -4.82 -9.45 -4.80
N ALA A 64 -5.96 -9.23 -4.15
CA ALA A 64 -6.51 -7.93 -3.79
C ALA A 64 -6.77 -7.88 -2.26
N PRO A 65 -5.74 -7.56 -1.45
CA PRO A 65 -5.82 -7.53 0.02
C PRO A 65 -6.95 -6.66 0.59
N LEU A 66 -7.50 -5.72 -0.18
CA LEU A 66 -8.67 -4.95 0.23
C LEU A 66 -9.90 -5.84 0.48
N HIS A 67 -9.95 -7.05 -0.04
CA HIS A 67 -11.02 -8.04 0.22
C HIS A 67 -10.68 -9.03 1.35
N ALA A 68 -9.46 -9.00 1.89
CA ALA A 68 -9.02 -9.97 2.90
C ALA A 68 -9.47 -9.63 4.34
N ASP A 69 -9.58 -10.65 5.20
CA ASP A 69 -9.60 -10.44 6.65
C ASP A 69 -8.19 -10.10 7.16
N LEU A 70 -8.06 -8.90 7.73
CA LEU A 70 -6.79 -8.34 8.18
C LEU A 70 -6.53 -8.56 9.69
N ALA A 71 -7.50 -9.10 10.45
CA ALA A 71 -7.33 -9.29 11.89
C ALA A 71 -6.12 -10.20 12.19
N GLY A 72 -5.30 -9.85 13.17
CA GLY A 72 -4.13 -10.63 13.54
C GLY A 72 -2.95 -10.56 12.55
N LEU A 73 -2.97 -9.62 11.59
CA LEU A 73 -1.75 -9.28 10.84
C LEU A 73 -0.74 -8.56 11.74
N ALA A 74 0.54 -8.64 11.34
CA ALA A 74 1.62 -7.84 11.90
C ALA A 74 1.32 -6.34 11.76
N ALA A 75 2.01 -5.51 12.56
CA ALA A 75 1.90 -4.06 12.46
C ALA A 75 2.26 -3.58 11.04
N LEU A 76 1.53 -2.58 10.55
CA LEU A 76 1.72 -2.03 9.20
C LEU A 76 2.16 -0.58 9.28
N TYR A 77 3.18 -0.24 8.50
CA TYR A 77 3.49 1.15 8.20
C TYR A 77 3.36 1.38 6.70
N ILE A 78 2.42 2.25 6.32
CA ILE A 78 2.09 2.56 4.95
C ILE A 78 2.56 3.98 4.65
N GLN A 79 3.25 4.16 3.53
CA GLN A 79 3.55 5.48 2.98
C GLN A 79 3.04 5.57 1.55
N VAL A 80 2.49 6.72 1.19
CA VAL A 80 1.96 7.00 -0.14
C VAL A 80 2.14 8.46 -0.48
N GLY A 81 2.36 8.76 -1.76
CA GLY A 81 2.36 10.10 -2.30
C GLY A 81 0.95 10.67 -2.42
N GLY A 82 0.85 11.99 -2.21
CA GLY A 82 -0.40 12.72 -2.29
C GLY A 82 -0.91 12.88 -3.72
N ASP A 83 -0.05 12.74 -4.73
CA ASP A 83 -0.41 12.81 -6.15
C ASP A 83 -0.36 11.44 -6.83
N GLU A 84 -0.88 10.43 -6.12
CA GLU A 84 -1.04 9.07 -6.63
C GLU A 84 -2.50 8.69 -6.85
N THR A 85 -2.76 8.00 -7.96
CA THR A 85 -4.02 7.28 -8.20
C THR A 85 -4.26 6.15 -7.21
N LEU A 86 -3.20 5.62 -6.58
CA LEU A 86 -3.23 4.60 -5.53
C LEU A 86 -3.36 5.16 -4.10
N LEU A 87 -3.59 6.47 -3.95
CA LEU A 87 -3.80 7.09 -2.64
C LEU A 87 -4.93 6.39 -1.85
N ASP A 88 -6.06 6.12 -2.49
CA ASP A 88 -7.19 5.46 -1.82
C ASP A 88 -6.95 3.99 -1.54
N ASP A 89 -6.10 3.30 -2.29
CA ASP A 89 -5.69 1.95 -1.95
C ASP A 89 -4.99 1.94 -0.58
N SER A 90 -4.10 2.91 -0.38
CA SER A 90 -3.35 3.09 0.87
C SER A 90 -4.24 3.53 2.03
N THR A 91 -5.10 4.53 1.84
CA THR A 91 -5.97 5.03 2.93
C THR A 91 -7.03 3.99 3.33
N ARG A 92 -7.62 3.28 2.35
CA ARG A 92 -8.65 2.26 2.62
C ARG A 92 -8.07 1.03 3.28
N ILE A 93 -6.90 0.54 2.86
CA ILE A 93 -6.28 -0.61 3.53
C ILE A 93 -5.84 -0.27 4.94
N ALA A 94 -5.30 0.94 5.16
CA ALA A 94 -4.94 1.42 6.49
C ALA A 94 -6.15 1.47 7.42
N ALA A 95 -7.25 2.08 6.95
CA ALA A 95 -8.50 2.12 7.69
C ALA A 95 -9.03 0.71 7.97
N LYS A 96 -9.09 -0.17 6.98
CA LYS A 96 -9.58 -1.54 7.15
C LYS A 96 -8.74 -2.33 8.18
N ALA A 97 -7.42 -2.21 8.12
CA ALA A 97 -6.51 -2.87 9.04
C ALA A 97 -6.70 -2.35 10.48
N ALA A 98 -6.80 -1.02 10.64
CA ALA A 98 -7.06 -0.41 11.95
C ALA A 98 -8.40 -0.86 12.54
N HIS A 99 -9.47 -0.92 11.75
CA HIS A 99 -10.78 -1.45 12.19
C HIS A 99 -10.71 -2.93 12.59
N ALA A 100 -9.80 -3.70 12.00
CA ALA A 100 -9.53 -5.09 12.35
C ALA A 100 -8.60 -5.26 13.57
N GLY A 101 -8.22 -4.17 14.24
CA GLY A 101 -7.36 -4.17 15.43
C GLY A 101 -5.85 -4.29 15.13
N VAL A 102 -5.44 -4.11 13.87
CA VAL A 102 -4.02 -4.08 13.49
C VAL A 102 -3.42 -2.73 13.88
N SER A 103 -2.21 -2.72 14.42
CA SER A 103 -1.45 -1.47 14.61
C SER A 103 -1.03 -0.92 13.25
N VAL A 104 -1.48 0.29 12.92
CA VAL A 104 -1.25 0.90 11.62
C VAL A 104 -0.70 2.31 11.79
N ARG A 105 0.35 2.62 11.03
CA ARG A 105 0.76 3.98 10.73
C ARG A 105 0.55 4.24 9.23
N LEU A 106 0.02 5.42 8.89
CA LEU A 106 -0.12 5.88 7.51
C LEU A 106 0.47 7.29 7.41
N ASP A 107 1.44 7.46 6.52
CA ASP A 107 1.98 8.76 6.17
C ASP A 107 1.66 9.07 4.70
N VAL A 108 0.93 10.17 4.46
CA VAL A 108 0.70 10.70 3.12
C VAL A 108 1.67 11.85 2.89
N PHE A 109 2.53 11.74 1.88
CA PHE A 109 3.52 12.74 1.54
C PHE A 109 2.94 13.68 0.46
N PRO A 110 2.64 14.96 0.77
CA PRO A 110 2.04 15.87 -0.19
C PRO A 110 2.84 15.96 -1.49
N GLU A 111 2.14 16.05 -2.63
CA GLU A 111 2.70 16.27 -3.98
C GLU A 111 3.65 15.16 -4.49
N MET A 112 3.95 14.14 -3.67
CA MET A 112 4.81 13.04 -4.06
C MET A 112 4.10 12.06 -5.01
N GLN A 113 4.92 11.46 -5.89
CA GLN A 113 4.52 10.52 -6.91
C GLN A 113 4.67 9.06 -6.44
N HIS A 114 4.21 8.13 -7.27
CA HIS A 114 4.29 6.70 -7.01
C HIS A 114 5.71 6.22 -6.67
N VAL A 115 5.87 5.61 -5.50
CA VAL A 115 7.14 5.05 -5.00
C VAL A 115 8.27 6.10 -5.00
N PHE A 116 7.96 7.34 -4.62
CA PHE A 116 8.96 8.42 -4.52
C PHE A 116 10.16 8.07 -3.62
N GLN A 117 10.02 7.11 -2.70
CA GLN A 117 11.11 6.57 -1.86
C GLN A 117 12.30 6.04 -2.68
N ALA A 118 12.07 5.61 -3.93
CA ALA A 118 13.14 5.18 -4.83
C ALA A 118 14.14 6.30 -5.16
N ALA A 119 13.76 7.56 -4.95
CA ALA A 119 14.62 8.75 -5.12
C ALA A 119 15.36 9.14 -3.82
N VAL A 120 15.54 8.21 -2.87
CA VAL A 120 16.32 8.42 -1.63
C VAL A 120 17.70 9.01 -1.94
N GLY A 121 18.09 10.06 -1.22
CA GLY A 121 19.34 10.80 -1.44
C GLY A 121 19.32 11.74 -2.65
N MET A 122 18.26 11.74 -3.46
CA MET A 122 18.07 12.67 -4.58
C MET A 122 17.12 13.80 -4.24
N ILE A 123 16.03 13.50 -3.52
CA ILE A 123 15.09 14.49 -2.98
C ILE A 123 14.94 14.35 -1.46
N PRO A 124 14.72 15.46 -0.72
CA PRO A 124 14.56 15.43 0.74
C PRO A 124 13.42 14.50 1.18
N GLU A 125 12.27 14.58 0.53
CA GLU A 125 11.05 13.85 0.90
C GLU A 125 11.27 12.34 0.87
N ALA A 126 11.94 11.83 -0.17
CA ALA A 126 12.29 10.42 -0.27
C ALA A 126 13.28 9.97 0.81
N THR A 127 14.21 10.85 1.17
CA THR A 127 15.18 10.60 2.24
C THR A 127 14.49 10.53 3.59
N ASP A 128 13.57 11.46 3.85
CA ASP A 128 12.77 11.50 5.07
C ASP A 128 11.83 10.28 5.15
N ALA A 129 11.19 9.90 4.05
CA ALA A 129 10.32 8.73 3.98
C ALA A 129 11.06 7.43 4.33
N VAL A 130 12.23 7.21 3.73
CA VAL A 130 13.07 6.04 4.07
C VAL A 130 13.56 6.11 5.53
N ALA A 131 13.93 7.30 6.00
CA ALA A 131 14.31 7.47 7.40
C ALA A 131 13.16 7.12 8.35
N HIS A 132 11.95 7.64 8.13
CA HIS A 132 10.77 7.32 8.94
C HIS A 132 10.51 5.80 8.99
N ALA A 133 10.65 5.11 7.86
CA ALA A 133 10.52 3.65 7.79
C ALA A 133 11.58 2.93 8.64
N GLY A 134 12.83 3.39 8.56
CA GLY A 134 13.93 2.87 9.40
C GLY A 134 13.68 3.09 10.89
N TRP A 135 13.25 4.29 11.29
CA TRP A 135 12.90 4.62 12.68
C TRP A 135 11.77 3.72 13.19
N TRP A 136 10.67 3.63 12.45
CA TRP A 136 9.54 2.78 12.85
C TRP A 136 9.94 1.32 12.98
N LEU A 137 10.75 0.79 12.05
CA LEU A 137 11.28 -0.57 12.15
C LEU A 137 12.14 -0.76 13.40
N SER A 138 12.97 0.21 13.77
CA SER A 138 13.77 0.13 14.99
C SER A 138 12.90 0.07 16.25
N GLU A 139 11.82 0.86 16.32
CA GLU A 139 10.91 0.87 17.47
C GLU A 139 10.19 -0.46 17.69
N ILE A 140 9.82 -1.15 16.60
CA ILE A 140 9.09 -2.43 16.72
C ILE A 140 10.02 -3.64 16.90
N LEU A 141 11.30 -3.53 16.53
CA LEU A 141 12.26 -4.63 16.65
C LEU A 141 12.98 -4.63 18.00
N GLY A 142 13.12 -3.48 18.66
CA GLY A 142 13.85 -3.32 19.92
C GLY A 142 15.34 -3.06 19.69
#